data_AF-A0A6B3HYU3-F1
#
_entry.id   AF-A0A6B3HYU3-F1
#
_cell.length_a   1.000
_cell.length_b   1.000
_cell.length_c   1.000
_cell.angle_alpha   90.00
_cell.angle_beta   90.00
_cell.angle_gamma   90.00
#
_symmetry.space_group_name_H-M   'P 1'
#
loop_
_entity.id
_entity.type
_entity.pdbx_description
1 polymer ?
#
loop_
_entity_poly.entity_id
_entity_poly.type
_entity_poly.pdbx_seq_one_letter_code
_entity_poly.pdbx_strand_id
1 'polypeptide(L)'
;LSNADLRKIPETAEARRSLLGLTERYRTAKRSRDLLDFGDQIALSAELALTRPEVGAILRDEFRVVLLDEYQDTSVAQRLLLSALFGSGTSGTATGHAVTAVGDPCQAIYGWRGASVANL
;
A
#
# COMPACT_ATOMS: atom_id res chain seq x y z
N LEU A 1 29.73 10.99 -12.21
CA LEU A 1 28.75 12.10 -12.13
C LEU A 1 29.43 13.36 -12.63
N SER A 2 28.85 14.04 -13.62
CA SER A 2 29.38 15.32 -14.08
C SER A 2 29.07 16.43 -13.07
N ASN A 3 29.79 17.56 -13.15
CA ASN A 3 29.47 18.75 -12.34
C ASN A 3 28.05 19.26 -12.60
N ALA A 4 27.50 19.03 -13.80
CA ALA A 4 26.11 19.34 -14.11
C ALA A 4 25.13 18.41 -13.38
N ASP A 5 25.46 17.11 -13.26
CA ASP A 5 24.62 16.15 -12.51
C ASP A 5 24.59 16.46 -11.01
N LEU A 6 25.72 16.90 -10.45
CA LEU A 6 25.81 17.25 -9.03
C LEU A 6 25.00 18.51 -8.68
N ARG A 7 24.87 19.48 -9.62
CA ARG A 7 24.06 20.69 -9.44
C ARG A 7 22.56 20.43 -9.47
N LYS A 8 22.10 19.40 -10.17
CA LYS A 8 20.67 19.00 -10.21
C LYS A 8 20.16 18.45 -8.89
N ILE A 9 21.05 17.90 -8.06
CA ILE A 9 20.69 17.29 -6.77
C ILE A 9 20.05 18.31 -5.80
N PRO A 10 20.70 19.44 -5.46
CA PRO A 10 20.10 20.43 -4.58
C PRO A 10 18.82 21.07 -5.15
N GLU A 11 18.78 21.34 -6.46
CA GLU A 11 17.59 21.87 -7.14
C GLU A 11 16.40 20.91 -7.01
N THR A 12 16.62 19.61 -7.26
CA THR A 12 15.59 18.58 -7.13
C THR A 12 15.13 18.45 -5.67
N ALA A 13 16.05 18.52 -4.71
CA ALA A 13 15.73 18.46 -3.29
C ALA A 13 14.87 19.65 -2.84
N GLU A 14 15.16 20.85 -3.34
CA GLU A 14 14.39 22.05 -3.05
C GLU A 14 12.98 22.00 -3.67
N ALA A 15 12.86 21.57 -4.93
CA ALA A 15 11.57 21.34 -5.56
C ALA A 15 10.72 20.33 -4.78
N ARG A 16 11.32 19.22 -4.33
CA ARG A 16 10.64 18.22 -3.48
C ARG A 16 10.17 18.81 -2.16
N ARG A 17 10.97 19.65 -1.49
CA ARG A 17 10.57 20.32 -0.25
C ARG A 17 9.33 21.21 -0.44
N SER A 18 9.26 21.94 -1.56
CA SER A 18 8.07 22.74 -1.89
C SER A 18 6.82 21.86 -2.07
N LEU A 19 6.97 20.71 -2.74
CA LEU A 19 5.89 19.74 -2.92
C LEU A 19 5.42 19.10 -1.61
N LEU A 20 6.32 18.91 -0.62
CA LEU A 20 5.93 18.39 0.70
C LEU A 20 4.90 19.31 1.37
N GLY A 21 5.18 20.62 1.41
CA GLY A 21 4.26 21.59 2.01
C GLY A 21 2.91 21.64 1.29
N LEU A 22 2.89 21.48 -0.04
CA LEU A 22 1.63 21.37 -0.79
C LEU A 22 0.87 20.08 -0.44
N THR A 23 1.57 18.95 -0.36
CA THR A 23 0.98 17.64 -0.03
C THR A 23 0.35 17.64 1.37
N GLU A 24 1.02 18.25 2.35
CA GLU A 24 0.51 18.39 3.71
C GLU A 24 -0.77 19.24 3.76
N ARG A 25 -0.78 20.38 3.05
CA ARG A 25 -1.97 21.24 2.95
C ARG A 25 -3.12 20.50 2.28
N TYR A 26 -2.86 19.77 1.19
CA TYR A 26 -3.87 18.95 0.52
C TYR A 26 -4.48 17.91 1.46
N ARG A 27 -3.65 17.13 2.16
CA ARG A 27 -4.11 16.13 3.14
C ARG A 27 -4.89 16.76 4.30
N THR A 28 -4.47 17.92 4.77
CA THR A 28 -5.17 18.65 5.84
C THR A 28 -6.53 19.16 5.37
N ALA A 29 -6.59 19.75 4.18
CA ALA A 29 -7.84 20.26 3.60
C ALA A 29 -8.85 19.14 3.28
N LYS A 30 -8.38 17.95 2.91
CA LYS A 30 -9.25 16.78 2.75
C LYS A 30 -9.81 16.30 4.08
N ARG A 31 -8.95 16.17 5.09
CA ARG A 31 -9.36 15.73 6.44
C ARG A 31 -10.35 16.69 7.08
N SER A 32 -10.16 18.00 6.94
CA SER A 32 -11.12 18.98 7.50
C SER A 32 -12.48 18.99 6.81
N ARG A 33 -12.65 18.24 5.72
CA ARG A 33 -13.89 18.12 4.95
C ARG A 33 -14.43 16.68 4.92
N ASP A 34 -13.83 15.78 5.70
CA ASP A 34 -14.17 14.35 5.73
C ASP A 34 -14.16 13.69 4.34
N LEU A 35 -13.21 14.09 3.49
CA LEU A 35 -13.05 13.56 2.13
C LEU A 35 -11.97 12.48 2.07
N LEU A 36 -12.27 11.40 1.36
CA LEU A 36 -11.34 10.33 1.02
C LEU A 36 -11.17 10.21 -0.49
N ASP A 37 -9.96 9.92 -0.94
CA ASP A 37 -9.72 9.40 -2.29
C ASP A 37 -9.43 7.89 -2.26
N PHE A 38 -9.28 7.28 -3.44
CA PHE A 38 -9.02 5.85 -3.56
C PHE A 38 -7.71 5.41 -2.88
N GLY A 39 -6.70 6.29 -2.86
CA GLY A 39 -5.43 6.01 -2.19
C GLY A 39 -5.61 5.96 -0.67
N ASP A 40 -6.38 6.90 -0.12
CA ASP A 40 -6.68 6.90 1.31
C ASP A 40 -7.48 5.67 1.73
N GLN A 41 -8.44 5.21 0.92
CA GLN A 41 -9.23 4.03 1.25
C GLN A 41 -8.34 2.81 1.51
N ILE A 42 -7.36 2.58 0.64
CA ILE A 42 -6.40 1.48 0.79
C ILE A 42 -5.46 1.74 1.98
N ALA A 43 -4.92 2.95 2.09
CA ALA A 43 -3.97 3.30 3.15
C ALA A 43 -4.59 3.16 4.55
N LEU A 44 -5.79 3.71 4.76
CA LEU A 44 -6.52 3.64 6.02
C LEU A 44 -6.98 2.21 6.33
N SER A 45 -7.41 1.45 5.32
CA SER A 45 -7.73 0.02 5.51
C SER A 45 -6.50 -0.77 5.95
N ALA A 46 -5.34 -0.53 5.33
CA ALA A 46 -4.08 -1.15 5.71
C ALA A 46 -3.68 -0.76 7.14
N GLU A 47 -3.82 0.52 7.52
CA GLU A 47 -3.58 1.00 8.88
C GLU A 47 -4.47 0.27 9.90
N LEU A 48 -5.78 0.15 9.62
CA LEU A 48 -6.70 -0.59 10.49
C LEU A 48 -6.28 -2.06 10.62
N ALA A 49 -5.99 -2.74 9.52
CA ALA A 49 -5.57 -4.14 9.55
C ALA A 49 -4.26 -4.36 10.34
N LEU A 50 -3.32 -3.41 10.26
CA LEU A 50 -2.04 -3.48 10.95
C LEU A 50 -2.12 -3.12 12.43
N THR A 51 -3.03 -2.22 12.81
CA THR A 51 -3.10 -1.66 14.17
C THR A 51 -4.23 -2.24 15.03
N ARG A 52 -5.23 -2.88 14.40
CA ARG A 52 -6.44 -3.40 15.06
C ARG A 52 -6.60 -4.91 14.77
N PRO A 53 -6.05 -5.79 15.63
CA PRO A 53 -6.11 -7.24 15.43
C PRO A 53 -7.54 -7.79 15.29
N GLU A 54 -8.51 -7.12 15.92
CA GLU A 54 -9.94 -7.45 15.86
C GLU A 54 -10.49 -7.42 14.43
N VAL A 55 -9.99 -6.54 13.56
CA VAL A 55 -10.44 -6.43 12.16
C VAL A 55 -10.12 -7.72 11.42
N GLY A 56 -8.88 -8.22 11.55
CA GLY A 56 -8.49 -9.49 10.96
C GLY A 56 -9.26 -10.68 11.54
N ALA A 57 -9.55 -10.66 12.85
CA ALA A 57 -10.32 -11.73 13.49
C ALA A 57 -11.77 -11.80 12.96
N ILE A 58 -12.44 -10.64 12.82
CA ILE A 58 -13.79 -10.55 12.28
C ILE A 58 -13.82 -11.06 10.84
N LEU A 59 -12.93 -10.55 9.98
CA LEU A 59 -12.92 -10.92 8.56
C LEU A 59 -12.55 -12.38 8.33
N ARG A 60 -11.66 -12.97 9.14
CA ARG A 60 -11.32 -14.41 9.04
C ARG A 60 -12.44 -15.33 9.55
N ASP A 61 -13.33 -14.84 10.41
CA ASP A 61 -14.51 -15.60 10.81
C ASP A 61 -15.59 -15.54 9.73
N GLU A 62 -15.77 -14.38 9.11
CA GLU A 62 -16.74 -14.14 8.03
C GLU A 62 -16.34 -14.87 6.74
N PHE A 63 -15.11 -14.67 6.26
CA PHE A 63 -14.60 -15.28 5.03
C PHE A 63 -13.78 -16.50 5.38
N ARG A 64 -14.20 -17.69 4.95
CA ARG A 64 -13.46 -18.95 5.23
C ARG A 64 -12.31 -19.21 4.26
N VAL A 65 -12.40 -18.64 3.05
CA VAL A 65 -11.41 -18.79 1.97
C VAL A 65 -11.30 -17.45 1.23
N VAL A 66 -10.08 -17.06 0.90
CA VAL A 66 -9.78 -15.84 0.14
C VAL A 66 -9.03 -16.20 -1.14
N LEU A 67 -9.54 -15.72 -2.27
CA LEU A 67 -8.90 -15.85 -3.58
C LEU A 67 -8.46 -14.47 -4.05
N LEU A 68 -7.19 -14.33 -4.41
CA LEU A 68 -6.58 -13.10 -4.89
C LEU A 68 -6.19 -13.31 -6.36
N ASP A 69 -6.85 -12.59 -7.25
CA ASP A 69 -6.53 -12.59 -8.68
C ASP A 69 -5.64 -11.38 -9.03
N GLU A 70 -4.92 -11.48 -10.14
CA GLU A 70 -4.02 -10.43 -10.65
C GLU A 70 -3.02 -9.89 -9.60
N TYR A 71 -2.47 -10.80 -8.78
CA TYR A 71 -1.64 -10.42 -7.64
C TYR A 71 -0.38 -9.63 -8.05
N GLN A 72 0.11 -9.80 -9.28
CA GLN A 72 1.24 -9.05 -9.83
C GLN A 72 1.03 -7.53 -9.83
N ASP A 73 -0.22 -7.07 -9.91
CA ASP A 73 -0.55 -5.64 -9.98
C ASP A 73 -0.87 -5.04 -8.60
N THR A 74 -0.65 -5.81 -7.54
CA THR A 74 -0.91 -5.37 -6.16
C THR A 74 0.15 -4.38 -5.68
N SER A 75 -0.31 -3.24 -5.16
CA SER A 75 0.54 -2.23 -4.52
C SER A 75 1.07 -2.68 -3.16
N VAL A 76 2.12 -2.01 -2.66
CA VAL A 76 2.68 -2.29 -1.33
C VAL A 76 1.62 -2.18 -0.22
N ALA A 77 0.75 -1.18 -0.29
CA ALA A 77 -0.29 -0.97 0.73
C ALA A 77 -1.32 -2.10 0.73
N GLN A 78 -1.77 -2.56 -0.45
CA GLN A 78 -2.68 -3.71 -0.57
C GLN A 78 -2.02 -5.00 -0.08
N ARG A 79 -0.73 -5.21 -0.36
CA ARG A 79 0.01 -6.37 0.16
C ARG A 79 0.07 -6.36 1.70
N LEU A 80 0.36 -5.21 2.30
CA LEU A 80 0.39 -5.07 3.75
C LEU A 80 -0.98 -5.34 4.36
N LEU A 81 -2.04 -4.79 3.76
CA LEU A 81 -3.43 -5.04 4.14
C LEU A 81 -3.75 -6.54 4.12
N LEU A 82 -3.54 -7.22 2.99
CA LEU A 82 -3.88 -8.64 2.83
C LEU A 82 -3.06 -9.55 3.76
N SER A 83 -1.77 -9.25 3.94
CA SER A 83 -0.89 -10.00 4.85
C SER A 83 -1.32 -9.84 6.31
N ALA A 84 -1.70 -8.63 6.73
CA ALA A 84 -2.18 -8.37 8.08
C ALA A 84 -3.56 -9.02 8.34
N LEU A 85 -4.42 -9.11 7.33
CA LEU A 85 -5.75 -9.71 7.48
C LEU A 85 -5.73 -11.25 7.44
N PHE A 86 -5.04 -11.84 6.46
CA PHE A 86 -5.16 -13.27 6.14
C PHE A 86 -3.82 -14.02 6.12
N GLY A 87 -2.69 -13.31 6.14
CA GLY A 87 -1.35 -13.91 6.16
C GLY A 87 -0.87 -14.17 7.59
N SER A 88 0.00 -13.29 8.08
CA SER A 88 0.67 -13.42 9.38
C SER A 88 0.00 -12.65 10.52
N GLY A 89 -1.15 -12.01 10.27
CA GLY A 89 -1.79 -11.19 11.28
C GLY A 89 -0.92 -10.00 11.70
N THR A 90 -1.26 -9.38 12.83
CA THR A 90 -0.43 -8.35 13.47
C THR A 90 0.70 -8.93 14.31
N SER A 91 0.66 -10.23 14.64
CA SER A 91 1.65 -10.92 15.49
C SER A 91 2.88 -11.43 14.74
N GLY A 92 2.85 -11.41 13.40
CA GLY A 92 3.93 -11.95 12.56
C GLY A 92 3.92 -13.48 12.45
N THR A 93 2.97 -14.16 13.07
CA THR A 93 2.78 -15.62 12.99
C THR A 93 1.66 -15.95 12.01
N ALA A 94 1.88 -16.92 11.11
CA ALA A 94 0.87 -17.34 10.15
C ALA A 94 -0.48 -17.63 10.83
N THR A 95 -1.54 -17.03 10.32
CA THR A 95 -2.91 -17.21 10.84
C THR A 95 -3.50 -18.57 10.49
N GLY A 96 -2.90 -19.28 9.53
CA GLY A 96 -3.41 -20.54 8.99
C GLY A 96 -4.62 -20.38 8.08
N HIS A 97 -4.97 -19.14 7.69
CA HIS A 97 -6.13 -18.88 6.85
C HIS A 97 -5.93 -19.39 5.41
N ALA A 98 -6.99 -19.94 4.81
CA ALA A 98 -6.93 -20.44 3.45
C ALA A 98 -6.91 -19.27 2.44
N VAL A 99 -5.74 -19.03 1.85
CA VAL A 99 -5.53 -17.98 0.85
C VAL A 99 -4.91 -18.60 -0.40
N THR A 100 -5.42 -18.25 -1.57
CA THR A 100 -4.80 -18.58 -2.86
C THR A 100 -4.64 -17.31 -3.67
N ALA A 101 -3.42 -17.03 -4.14
CA ALA A 101 -3.11 -15.89 -4.99
C ALA A 101 -2.65 -16.39 -6.37
N VAL A 102 -3.16 -15.75 -7.42
CA VAL A 102 -2.82 -16.04 -8.83
C VAL A 102 -2.31 -14.76 -9.47
N GLY A 103 -1.32 -14.88 -10.34
CA GLY A 103 -0.79 -13.76 -11.11
C GLY A 103 0.28 -14.19 -12.12
N ASP A 104 0.57 -13.31 -13.07
CA ASP A 104 1.61 -13.49 -14.10
C ASP A 104 2.65 -12.37 -14.05
N PRO A 105 3.91 -12.63 -13.64
CA PRO A 105 4.98 -11.64 -13.63
C PRO A 105 5.22 -10.95 -14.98
N CYS A 106 4.98 -11.65 -16.09
CA CYS A 106 5.17 -11.10 -17.44
C CYS A 106 4.11 -10.05 -17.81
N GLN A 107 3.02 -9.97 -17.04
CA GLN A 107 1.91 -9.03 -17.25
C GLN A 107 1.89 -7.88 -16.23
N ALA A 108 2.92 -7.75 -15.41
CA ALA A 108 3.02 -6.68 -14.40
C ALA A 108 3.32 -5.31 -15.03
N ILE A 109 2.30 -4.69 -15.62
CA ILE A 109 2.41 -3.43 -16.38
C ILE A 109 2.17 -2.17 -15.53
N TYR A 110 1.68 -2.32 -14.29
CA TYR A 110 1.33 -1.19 -13.42
C TYR A 110 2.45 -0.70 -12.49
N GLY A 111 3.70 -1.06 -12.77
CA GLY A 111 4.85 -0.65 -11.94
C GLY A 111 4.97 0.87 -11.71
N TRP A 112 4.58 1.66 -12.72
CA TRP A 112 4.57 3.13 -12.64
C TRP A 112 3.51 3.72 -11.68
N ARG A 113 2.51 2.93 -11.27
CA ARG A 113 1.48 3.31 -10.27
C ARG A 113 1.79 2.83 -8.85
N GLY A 114 2.96 2.22 -8.63
CA GLY A 114 3.34 1.67 -7.33
C GLY A 114 2.91 0.22 -7.10
N ALA A 115 2.45 -0.49 -8.13
CA ALA A 115 2.51 -1.94 -8.13
C ALA A 115 3.98 -2.36 -8.03
N SER A 116 4.29 -3.34 -7.18
CA SER A 116 5.67 -3.78 -6.98
C SER A 116 5.83 -5.20 -7.50
N VAL A 117 6.53 -5.34 -8.63
CA VAL A 117 6.86 -6.64 -9.26
C VAL A 117 7.75 -7.49 -8.35
N ALA A 118 8.47 -6.87 -7.41
CA ALA A 118 9.23 -7.59 -6.36
C ALA A 118 8.33 -8.34 -5.35
N ASN A 119 7.01 -8.34 -5.55
CA ASN A 119 6.03 -8.98 -4.68
C ASN A 119 5.60 -10.39 -5.14
N LEU A 120 6.06 -10.87 -6.30
CA LEU A 120 5.84 -12.23 -6.81
C LEU A 120 7.02 -13.16 -6.48
#